data_AF-A0A4V3SF90-F1
#
_entry.id   AF-A0A4V3SF90-F1
#
_cell.length_a   1.000
_cell.length_b   1.000
_cell.length_c   1.000
_cell.angle_alpha   90.00
_cell.angle_beta   90.00
_cell.angle_gamma   90.00
#
_symmetry.space_group_name_H-M   'P 1'
#
loop_
_entity.id
_entity.type
_entity.pdbx_description
1 polymer ?
#
loop_
_entity_poly.entity_id
_entity_poly.type
_entity_poly.pdbx_seq_one_letter_code
_entity_poly.pdbx_strand_id
1 'polypeptide(L)'
;MGDGRIEKMEIDFSSAVDALLPSVKAIASEGNTDGALEQCIALEKQTRMASDAISTGRLLEVMVEILGDAGKWEQLNRHLEAMTKKRNQLKQAVTKMVQRSLLYLDKTPDEETKLSLIAALRRVTEGKIYVEVERARLTRELARIKESHGNIDEAASVLQELQVETYGSMEKKEKVEFMLEQIRLGLAKKDYIRTQIISRKISPKFFNDETHEQLKLKYYHLMIELNSHDDQYLNISKHYWEVYNTKSIQEDEHKRYLALKHVVAYLLLATFDNEQHDLMCRRKLVKEMEQIPAYLYSLCEPQKSNGEL
;
A
#
# COMPACT_ATOMS: atom_id res chain seq x y z
N MET A 1 -4.75 31.19 38.06
CA MET A 1 -3.58 30.35 38.40
C MET A 1 -2.93 29.99 37.08
N GLY A 2 -1.77 30.56 36.79
CA GLY A 2 -1.04 30.29 35.55
C GLY A 2 -0.48 28.88 35.58
N ASP A 3 -0.85 28.05 34.61
CA ASP A 3 -0.25 26.75 34.42
C ASP A 3 1.16 26.99 33.85
N GLY A 4 2.12 27.09 34.76
CA GLY A 4 3.54 27.34 34.53
C GLY A 4 4.23 26.19 33.83
N ARG A 5 3.81 25.86 32.61
CA ARG A 5 4.67 25.18 31.65
C ARG A 5 5.69 26.21 31.20
N ILE A 6 6.87 26.15 31.82
CA ILE A 6 8.09 26.72 31.26
C ILE A 6 8.25 26.05 29.89
N GLU A 7 7.74 26.69 28.84
CA GLU A 7 8.18 26.44 27.48
C GLU A 7 9.68 26.69 27.51
N LYS A 8 10.47 25.61 27.58
CA LYS A 8 11.91 25.69 27.30
C LYS A 8 12.02 26.46 25.99
N MET A 9 12.64 27.64 26.03
CA MET A 9 12.96 28.39 24.81
C MET A 9 13.56 27.39 23.81
N GLU A 10 12.90 27.25 22.66
CA GLU A 10 13.49 26.56 21.51
C GLU A 10 14.75 27.34 21.14
N ILE A 11 15.88 26.83 21.58
CA ILE A 11 17.17 27.36 21.15
C ILE A 11 17.35 26.81 19.75
N ASP A 12 17.25 27.69 18.75
CA ASP A 12 17.45 27.33 17.36
C ASP A 12 18.92 27.03 17.11
N PHE A 13 19.22 25.76 16.85
CA PHE A 13 20.56 25.29 16.51
C PHE A 13 20.78 25.21 14.99
N SER A 14 19.87 25.73 14.16
CA SER A 14 19.95 25.63 12.70
C SER A 14 21.28 26.14 12.15
N SER A 15 21.79 27.27 12.65
CA SER A 15 23.07 27.84 12.23
C SER A 15 24.28 26.97 12.61
N ALA A 16 24.24 26.34 13.79
CA ALA A 16 25.28 25.42 14.24
C ALA A 16 25.27 24.13 13.43
N VAL A 17 24.08 23.62 13.09
CA VAL A 17 23.93 22.47 12.18
C VAL A 17 24.46 22.84 10.80
N ASP A 18 24.06 23.96 10.22
CA ASP A 18 24.49 24.41 8.89
C ASP A 18 26.01 24.60 8.78
N ALA A 19 26.67 25.03 9.87
CA ALA A 19 28.13 25.12 9.93
C ALA A 19 28.82 23.75 10.04
N LEU A 20 28.18 22.79 10.71
CA LEU A 20 28.73 21.45 10.95
C LEU A 20 28.50 20.50 9.76
N LEU A 21 27.45 20.71 8.96
CA LEU A 21 27.12 19.82 7.83
C LEU A 21 28.25 19.70 6.79
N PRO A 22 28.92 20.79 6.35
CA PRO A 22 30.02 20.69 5.40
C PRO A 22 31.24 19.97 5.99
N SER A 23 31.57 20.22 7.27
CA SER A 23 32.73 19.60 7.91
C SER A 23 32.52 18.10 8.10
N VAL A 24 31.32 17.70 8.55
CA VAL A 24 30.97 16.29 8.72
C VAL A 24 30.95 15.56 7.38
N LYS A 25 30.41 16.17 6.32
CA LYS A 25 30.42 15.58 4.96
C LYS A 25 31.85 15.45 4.41
N ALA A 26 32.73 16.41 4.67
CA ALA A 26 34.14 16.32 4.31
C ALA A 26 34.85 15.19 5.06
N ILE A 27 34.69 15.09 6.38
CA ILE A 27 35.29 14.04 7.22
C ILE A 27 34.76 12.65 6.82
N ALA A 28 33.47 12.55 6.47
CA ALA A 28 32.88 11.33 5.94
C ALA A 28 33.49 10.93 4.59
N SER A 29 33.73 11.89 3.70
CA SER A 29 34.38 11.63 2.40
C SER A 29 35.85 11.25 2.52
N GLU A 30 36.53 11.68 3.58
CA GLU A 30 37.89 11.27 3.94
C GLU A 30 37.96 9.86 4.54
N GLY A 31 36.81 9.18 4.73
CA GLY A 31 36.72 7.80 5.21
C GLY A 31 36.58 7.66 6.73
N ASN A 32 36.59 8.76 7.49
CA ASN A 32 36.40 8.75 8.94
C ASN A 32 34.92 8.89 9.33
N THR A 33 34.12 7.87 9.02
CA THR A 33 32.68 7.87 9.32
C THR A 33 32.38 7.96 10.81
N ASP A 34 33.23 7.34 11.65
CA ASP A 34 32.97 7.21 13.08
C ASP A 34 33.19 8.57 13.78
N GLY A 35 34.25 9.31 13.40
CA GLY A 35 34.48 10.67 13.90
C GLY A 35 33.41 11.67 13.44
N ALA A 36 32.96 11.57 12.19
CA ALA A 36 31.85 12.38 11.66
C ALA A 36 30.55 12.13 12.45
N LEU A 37 30.27 10.85 12.74
CA LEU A 37 29.09 10.42 13.47
C LEU A 37 29.12 10.84 14.94
N GLU A 38 30.27 10.77 15.62
CA GLU A 38 30.42 11.27 17.00
C GLU A 38 30.12 12.78 17.10
N GLN A 39 30.59 13.59 16.16
CA GLN A 39 30.29 15.02 16.12
C GLN A 39 28.78 15.26 15.94
N CYS A 40 28.13 14.52 15.05
CA CYS A 40 26.69 14.62 14.89
C CYS A 40 25.94 14.18 16.16
N ILE A 41 26.37 13.13 16.85
CA ILE A 41 25.71 12.65 18.08
C ILE A 41 25.86 13.66 19.23
N ALA A 42 27.03 14.30 19.33
CA ALA A 42 27.27 15.33 20.33
C ALA A 42 26.32 16.53 20.14
N LEU A 43 26.18 17.01 18.90
CA LEU A 43 25.27 18.11 18.59
C LEU A 43 23.80 17.68 18.72
N GLU A 44 23.45 16.47 18.27
CA GLU A 44 22.11 15.90 18.42
C GLU A 44 21.67 15.83 19.89
N LYS A 45 22.59 15.52 20.80
CA LYS A 45 22.29 15.53 22.23
C LYS A 45 21.90 16.92 22.71
N GLN A 46 22.57 17.97 22.23
CA GLN A 46 22.27 19.37 22.59
C GLN A 46 20.94 19.81 22.00
N THR A 47 20.71 19.58 20.70
CA THR A 47 19.47 19.96 20.01
C THR A 47 18.25 19.23 20.59
N ARG A 48 18.39 17.94 20.94
CA ARG A 48 17.34 17.18 21.62
C ARG A 48 17.03 17.72 23.02
N MET A 49 18.06 18.10 23.79
CA MET A 49 17.86 18.67 25.12
C MET A 49 17.21 20.06 25.08
N ALA A 50 17.38 20.78 23.97
CA ALA A 50 16.75 22.05 23.66
C ALA A 50 15.38 21.93 22.97
N SER A 51 14.89 20.70 22.73
CA SER A 51 13.60 20.42 22.07
C SER A 51 13.49 20.91 20.61
N ASP A 52 14.61 21.22 19.95
CA ASP A 52 14.62 21.65 18.54
C ASP A 52 14.43 20.43 17.61
N ALA A 53 13.18 20.20 17.19
CA ALA A 53 12.81 19.06 16.35
C ALA A 53 13.36 19.16 14.93
N ILE A 54 13.56 20.38 14.42
CA ILE A 54 13.98 20.62 13.04
C ILE A 54 15.46 20.26 12.91
N SER A 55 16.31 20.85 13.76
CA SER A 55 17.75 20.59 13.76
C SER A 55 18.07 19.14 14.13
N THR A 56 17.38 18.59 15.13
CA THR A 56 17.54 17.17 15.49
C THR A 56 17.17 16.25 14.33
N GLY A 57 16.09 16.55 13.60
CA GLY A 57 15.70 15.80 12.41
C GLY A 57 16.75 15.87 11.30
N ARG A 58 17.28 17.07 10.99
CA ARG A 58 18.35 17.24 9.98
C ARG A 58 19.62 16.48 10.34
N LEU A 59 20.02 16.51 11.62
CA LEU A 59 21.19 15.76 12.09
C LEU A 59 20.99 14.25 11.92
N LEU A 60 19.82 13.72 12.25
CA LEU A 60 19.51 12.32 12.03
C LEU A 60 19.50 11.93 10.55
N GLU A 61 18.95 12.77 9.68
CA GLU A 61 18.98 12.55 8.22
C GLU A 61 20.43 12.46 7.72
N VAL A 62 21.30 13.35 8.19
CA VAL A 62 22.70 13.38 7.77
C VAL A 62 23.50 12.21 8.31
N MET A 63 23.22 11.75 9.54
CA MET A 63 23.79 10.50 10.05
C MET A 63 23.41 9.30 9.15
N VAL A 64 22.15 9.24 8.70
CA VAL A 64 21.68 8.20 7.77
C VAL A 64 22.38 8.33 6.42
N GLU A 65 22.56 9.55 5.89
CA GLU A 65 23.30 9.79 4.65
C GLU A 65 24.75 9.30 4.72
N ILE A 66 25.47 9.66 5.79
CA ILE A 66 26.88 9.27 5.97
C ILE A 66 27.03 7.75 6.01
N LEU A 67 26.16 7.06 6.77
CA LEU A 67 26.22 5.62 6.91
C LEU A 67 25.75 4.88 5.65
N GLY A 68 24.75 5.43 4.96
CA GLY A 68 24.24 4.91 3.69
C GLY A 68 25.24 5.05 2.55
N ASP A 69 25.85 6.23 2.38
CA ASP A 69 26.85 6.49 1.34
C ASP A 69 28.16 5.72 1.59
N ALA A 70 28.53 5.49 2.86
CA ALA A 70 29.67 4.65 3.23
C ALA A 70 29.38 3.14 3.13
N GLY A 71 28.14 2.72 2.84
CA GLY A 71 27.75 1.32 2.76
C GLY A 71 27.82 0.56 4.10
N LYS A 72 27.84 1.26 5.25
CA LYS A 72 27.95 0.66 6.59
C LYS A 72 26.58 0.29 7.16
N TRP A 73 25.88 -0.62 6.51
CA TRP A 73 24.47 -0.98 6.79
C TRP A 73 24.24 -1.55 8.20
N GLU A 74 25.16 -2.36 8.73
CA GLU A 74 25.03 -2.86 10.11
C GLU A 74 25.12 -1.75 11.16
N GLN A 75 25.99 -0.76 10.92
CA GLN A 75 26.11 0.40 11.80
C GLN A 75 24.85 1.26 11.70
N LEU A 76 24.29 1.43 10.50
CA LEU A 76 23.01 2.11 10.29
C LEU A 76 21.88 1.43 11.09
N ASN A 77 21.74 0.11 11.01
CA ASN A 77 20.72 -0.63 11.75
C ASN A 77 20.86 -0.45 13.27
N ARG A 78 22.08 -0.56 13.79
CA ARG A 78 22.36 -0.26 15.21
C ARG A 78 22.02 1.18 15.58
N HIS A 79 22.31 2.13 14.69
CA HIS A 79 21.97 3.54 14.90
C HIS A 79 20.47 3.79 14.96
N LEU A 80 19.71 3.24 14.02
CA LEU A 80 18.25 3.37 13.99
C LEU A 80 17.61 2.87 15.29
N GLU A 81 18.06 1.71 15.78
CA GLU A 81 17.60 1.18 17.06
C GLU A 81 18.04 2.05 18.25
N ALA A 82 19.30 2.50 18.28
CA ALA A 82 19.83 3.30 19.37
C ALA A 82 19.10 4.66 19.48
N MET A 83 18.96 5.39 18.37
CA MET A 83 18.35 6.73 18.34
C MET A 83 16.88 6.70 18.72
N THR A 84 16.18 5.59 18.45
CA THR A 84 14.76 5.45 18.81
C THR A 84 14.51 4.95 20.22
N LYS A 85 15.48 4.30 20.86
CA LYS A 85 15.45 3.92 22.28
C LYS A 85 15.91 5.05 23.22
N LYS A 86 16.54 6.11 22.69
CA LYS A 86 16.99 7.26 23.50
C LYS A 86 15.83 8.00 24.17
N ARG A 87 15.99 8.31 25.46
CA ARG A 87 15.02 9.08 26.25
C ARG A 87 14.88 10.50 25.68
N ASN A 88 13.65 10.98 25.57
CA ASN A 88 13.28 12.30 25.05
C ASN A 88 13.56 12.50 23.55
N GLN A 89 13.60 11.45 22.73
CA GLN A 89 13.68 11.64 21.28
C GLN A 89 12.40 12.30 20.73
N LEU A 90 12.58 13.28 19.85
CA LEU A 90 11.49 14.03 19.26
C LEU A 90 10.83 13.22 18.14
N LYS A 91 9.49 13.14 18.15
CA LYS A 91 8.70 12.32 17.21
C LYS A 91 8.98 12.70 15.75
N GLN A 92 8.97 14.00 15.44
CA GLN A 92 9.25 14.53 14.11
C GLN A 92 10.66 14.17 13.61
N ALA A 93 11.66 14.17 14.51
CA ALA A 93 13.03 13.80 14.16
C ALA A 93 13.12 12.30 13.79
N VAL A 94 12.42 11.44 14.52
CA VAL A 94 12.32 10.00 14.19
C VAL A 94 11.62 9.78 12.85
N THR A 95 10.52 10.50 12.56
CA THR A 95 9.84 10.41 11.26
C THR A 95 10.78 10.74 10.11
N LYS A 96 11.50 11.87 10.22
CA LYS A 96 12.50 12.30 9.22
C LYS A 96 13.62 11.27 9.01
N MET A 97 14.15 10.72 10.10
CA MET A 97 15.17 9.66 10.06
C MET A 97 14.66 8.41 9.31
N VAL A 98 13.44 7.96 9.62
CA VAL A 98 12.83 6.79 8.94
C VAL A 98 12.60 7.08 7.47
N GLN A 99 12.00 8.23 7.12
CA GLN A 99 11.75 8.63 5.73
C GLN A 99 13.04 8.70 4.91
N ARG A 100 14.12 9.25 5.46
CA ARG A 100 15.42 9.27 4.79
C ARG A 100 15.97 7.86 4.61
N SER A 101 15.82 7.00 5.61
CA SER A 101 16.26 5.60 5.53
C SER A 101 15.52 4.81 4.45
N LEU A 102 14.24 5.12 4.19
CA LEU A 102 13.48 4.50 3.12
C LEU A 102 14.09 4.75 1.73
N LEU A 103 14.61 5.95 1.48
CA LEU A 103 15.24 6.28 0.19
C LEU A 103 16.50 5.46 -0.09
N TYR A 104 17.16 4.98 0.97
CA TYR A 104 18.34 4.12 0.84
C TYR A 104 18.00 2.65 0.58
N LEU A 105 16.74 2.22 0.77
CA LEU A 105 16.33 0.83 0.47
C LEU A 105 16.55 0.48 -1.00
N ASP A 106 16.34 1.44 -1.91
CA ASP A 106 16.52 1.23 -3.36
C ASP A 106 18.00 1.29 -3.78
N LYS A 107 18.86 1.87 -2.94
CA LYS A 107 20.31 1.96 -3.16
C LYS A 107 21.09 0.80 -2.55
N THR A 108 20.42 -0.13 -1.85
CA THR A 108 21.10 -1.28 -1.26
C THR A 108 21.66 -2.19 -2.36
N PRO A 109 22.92 -2.67 -2.23
CA PRO A 109 23.55 -3.51 -3.26
C PRO A 109 23.01 -4.94 -3.24
N ASP A 110 22.69 -5.48 -2.05
CA ASP A 110 22.31 -6.87 -1.85
C ASP A 110 20.91 -7.00 -1.23
N GLU A 111 20.19 -8.04 -1.62
CA GLU A 111 18.85 -8.36 -1.13
C GLU A 111 18.84 -8.72 0.37
N GLU A 112 19.88 -9.41 0.86
CA GLU A 112 20.04 -9.70 2.30
C GLU A 112 20.18 -8.41 3.12
N THR A 113 20.97 -7.47 2.63
CA THR A 113 21.16 -6.16 3.25
C THR A 113 19.85 -5.37 3.28
N LYS A 114 19.08 -5.44 2.19
CA LYS A 114 17.74 -4.85 2.11
C LYS A 114 16.79 -5.46 3.14
N LEU A 115 16.76 -6.78 3.27
CA LEU A 115 15.94 -7.48 4.28
C LEU A 115 16.33 -7.11 5.71
N SER A 116 17.63 -7.01 6.01
CA SER A 116 18.13 -6.61 7.31
C SER A 116 17.71 -5.18 7.68
N LEU A 117 17.83 -4.23 6.73
CA LEU A 117 17.40 -2.85 6.92
C LEU A 117 15.87 -2.74 7.10
N ILE A 118 15.09 -3.47 6.31
CA ILE A 118 13.63 -3.54 6.47
C ILE A 118 13.26 -4.08 7.85
N ALA A 119 13.91 -5.15 8.32
CA ALA A 119 13.66 -5.72 9.64
C ALA A 119 13.98 -4.72 10.76
N ALA A 120 15.10 -4.00 10.66
CA ALA A 120 15.46 -2.94 11.61
C ALA A 120 14.42 -1.81 11.61
N LEU A 121 14.01 -1.33 10.43
CA LEU A 121 13.01 -0.26 10.32
C LEU A 121 11.62 -0.71 10.83
N ARG A 122 11.21 -1.96 10.61
CA ARG A 122 9.96 -2.51 11.17
C ARG A 122 10.00 -2.57 12.71
N ARG A 123 11.12 -2.95 13.32
CA ARG A 123 11.30 -2.91 14.79
C ARG A 123 11.23 -1.48 15.32
N VAL A 124 11.87 -0.55 14.62
CA VAL A 124 11.94 0.86 15.02
C VAL A 124 10.59 1.57 14.90
N THR A 125 9.76 1.17 13.95
CA THR A 125 8.42 1.74 13.70
C THR A 125 7.30 1.05 14.49
N GLU A 126 7.61 -0.02 15.23
CA GLU A 126 6.64 -0.77 16.01
C GLU A 126 6.03 0.07 17.14
N GLY A 127 4.70 0.03 17.28
CA GLY A 127 3.95 0.73 18.33
C GLY A 127 3.88 2.27 18.18
N LYS A 128 4.37 2.85 17.08
CA LYS A 128 4.42 4.30 16.88
C LYS A 128 3.42 4.77 15.82
N ILE A 129 2.34 5.39 16.29
CA ILE A 129 1.24 5.90 15.43
C ILE A 129 1.75 6.90 14.38
N TYR A 130 2.72 7.75 14.73
CA TYR A 130 3.23 8.82 13.85
C TYR A 130 4.14 8.34 12.69
N VAL A 131 4.45 7.04 12.62
CA VAL A 131 5.20 6.42 11.49
C VAL A 131 4.46 5.20 10.93
N GLU A 132 3.14 5.12 11.13
CA GLU A 132 2.31 4.00 10.67
C GLU A 132 2.31 3.86 9.14
N VAL A 133 2.27 4.98 8.41
CA VAL A 133 2.31 5.00 6.94
C VAL A 133 3.62 4.43 6.42
N GLU A 134 4.75 4.85 7.00
CA GLU A 134 6.06 4.36 6.58
C GLU A 134 6.25 2.88 6.91
N ARG A 135 5.69 2.42 8.04
CA ARG A 135 5.63 0.99 8.38
C ARG A 135 4.82 0.20 7.36
N ALA A 136 3.69 0.75 6.89
CA ALA A 136 2.87 0.10 5.87
C ALA A 136 3.66 -0.08 4.56
N ARG A 137 4.33 0.97 4.09
CA ARG A 137 5.18 0.95 2.90
C ARG A 137 6.33 -0.06 3.00
N LEU A 138 7.02 -0.09 4.14
CA LEU A 138 8.06 -1.10 4.43
C LEU A 138 7.54 -2.53 4.35
N THR A 139 6.35 -2.75 4.88
CA THR A 139 5.74 -4.08 4.92
C THR A 139 5.29 -4.51 3.52
N ARG A 140 4.84 -3.57 2.67
CA ARG A 140 4.57 -3.85 1.25
C ARG A 140 5.81 -4.30 0.51
N GLU A 141 6.93 -3.60 0.69
CA GLU A 141 8.21 -4.00 0.08
C GLU A 141 8.70 -5.35 0.61
N LEU A 142 8.54 -5.61 1.91
CA LEU A 142 8.85 -6.93 2.48
C LEU A 142 8.00 -8.05 1.86
N ALA A 143 6.70 -7.80 1.69
CA ALA A 143 5.80 -8.77 1.06
C ALA A 143 6.21 -9.05 -0.40
N ARG A 144 6.58 -8.01 -1.15
CA ARG A 144 7.09 -8.13 -2.53
C ARG A 144 8.36 -8.96 -2.63
N ILE A 145 9.32 -8.74 -1.70
CA ILE A 145 10.55 -9.55 -1.63
C ILE A 145 10.22 -11.00 -1.28
N LYS A 146 9.33 -11.24 -0.31
CA LYS A 146 8.94 -12.62 0.02
C LYS A 146 8.24 -13.33 -1.15
N GLU A 147 7.44 -12.59 -1.90
CA GLU A 147 6.78 -13.10 -3.11
C GLU A 147 7.78 -13.45 -4.21
N SER A 148 8.83 -12.65 -4.45
CA SER A 148 9.86 -13.00 -5.44
C SER A 148 10.62 -14.27 -5.09
N HIS A 149 10.72 -14.60 -3.80
CA HIS A 149 11.28 -15.87 -3.31
C HIS A 149 10.27 -17.04 -3.35
N GLY A 150 9.05 -16.82 -3.83
CA GLY A 150 8.00 -17.85 -3.88
C GLY A 150 7.27 -18.07 -2.55
N ASN A 151 7.59 -17.30 -1.50
CA ASN A 151 6.97 -17.41 -0.18
C ASN A 151 5.66 -16.61 -0.08
N ILE A 152 4.68 -16.97 -0.93
CA ILE A 152 3.39 -16.27 -1.05
C ILE A 152 2.62 -16.30 0.29
N ASP A 153 2.67 -17.42 1.01
CA ASP A 153 1.96 -17.58 2.28
C ASP A 153 2.40 -16.57 3.34
N GLU A 154 3.71 -16.37 3.46
CA GLU A 154 4.29 -15.43 4.39
C GLU A 154 4.07 -13.98 3.93
N ALA A 155 4.20 -13.72 2.63
CA ALA A 155 3.92 -12.40 2.05
C ALA A 155 2.49 -11.96 2.34
N ALA A 156 1.51 -12.85 2.11
CA ALA A 156 0.11 -12.60 2.38
C ALA A 156 -0.15 -12.34 3.87
N SER A 157 0.41 -13.18 4.76
CA SER A 157 0.21 -13.06 6.21
C SER A 157 0.78 -11.75 6.75
N VAL A 158 1.99 -11.39 6.35
CA VAL A 158 2.66 -10.15 6.76
C VAL A 158 1.90 -8.91 6.29
N LEU A 159 1.37 -8.92 5.06
CA LEU A 159 0.60 -7.78 4.55
C LEU A 159 -0.79 -7.67 5.20
N GLN A 160 -1.41 -8.80 5.56
CA GLN A 160 -2.72 -8.87 6.20
C GLN A 160 -2.71 -8.45 7.69
N GLU A 161 -1.57 -8.52 8.37
CA GLU A 161 -1.42 -7.98 9.74
C GLU A 161 -1.67 -6.47 9.80
N LEU A 162 -1.48 -5.76 8.68
CA LEU A 162 -1.71 -4.33 8.59
C LEU A 162 -3.20 -4.02 8.33
N GLN A 163 -3.83 -3.35 9.28
CA GLN A 163 -5.18 -2.80 9.14
C GLN A 163 -5.13 -1.37 8.57
N VAL A 164 -4.74 -1.25 7.30
CA VAL A 164 -4.56 0.03 6.60
C VAL A 164 -5.83 0.90 6.55
N GLU A 165 -7.00 0.30 6.71
CA GLU A 165 -8.28 1.00 6.79
C GLU A 165 -8.33 1.98 7.97
N THR A 166 -7.65 1.67 9.07
CA THR A 166 -7.66 2.45 10.31
C THR A 166 -6.71 3.65 10.30
N TYR A 167 -5.76 3.71 9.36
CA TYR A 167 -4.73 4.74 9.33
C TYR A 167 -5.32 6.09 8.87
N GLY A 168 -5.58 7.00 9.81
CA GLY A 168 -6.17 8.31 9.50
C GLY A 168 -5.29 9.20 8.62
N SER A 169 -3.97 9.01 8.69
CA SER A 169 -2.95 9.82 8.02
C SER A 169 -2.68 9.40 6.57
N MET A 170 -3.20 8.25 6.13
CA MET A 170 -2.92 7.67 4.82
C MET A 170 -3.95 8.11 3.77
N GLU A 171 -3.48 8.40 2.56
CA GLU A 171 -4.36 8.80 1.45
C GLU A 171 -5.33 7.67 1.07
N LYS A 172 -6.56 8.04 0.71
CA LYS A 172 -7.60 7.07 0.33
C LYS A 172 -7.16 6.17 -0.84
N LYS A 173 -6.49 6.75 -1.84
CA LYS A 173 -5.96 6.00 -2.99
C LYS A 173 -4.94 4.95 -2.54
N GLU A 174 -3.97 5.35 -1.73
CA GLU A 174 -2.94 4.44 -1.21
C GLU A 174 -3.59 3.31 -0.39
N LYS A 175 -4.59 3.61 0.45
CA LYS A 175 -5.34 2.58 1.19
C LYS A 175 -5.98 1.54 0.26
N VAL A 176 -6.62 1.98 -0.82
CA VAL A 176 -7.25 1.06 -1.78
C VAL A 176 -6.20 0.21 -2.48
N GLU A 177 -5.06 0.79 -2.89
CA GLU A 177 -3.95 0.03 -3.47
C GLU A 177 -3.45 -1.08 -2.53
N PHE A 178 -3.30 -0.77 -1.24
CA PHE A 178 -2.92 -1.77 -0.23
C PHE A 178 -3.97 -2.87 -0.08
N MET A 179 -5.26 -2.53 -0.01
CA MET A 179 -6.33 -3.52 0.09
C MET A 179 -6.42 -4.41 -1.15
N LEU A 180 -6.23 -3.85 -2.35
CA LEU A 180 -6.17 -4.63 -3.59
C LEU A 180 -5.00 -5.60 -3.61
N GLU A 181 -3.85 -5.18 -3.07
CA GLU A 181 -2.67 -6.03 -2.98
C GLU A 181 -2.86 -7.17 -1.96
N GLN A 182 -3.52 -6.89 -0.83
CA GLN A 182 -3.94 -7.91 0.13
C GLN A 182 -4.91 -8.93 -0.50
N ILE A 183 -5.86 -8.47 -1.34
CA ILE A 183 -6.78 -9.34 -2.08
C ILE A 183 -6.00 -10.23 -3.07
N ARG A 184 -5.09 -9.65 -3.85
CA ARG A 184 -4.26 -10.39 -4.82
C ARG A 184 -3.45 -11.49 -4.15
N LEU A 185 -2.73 -11.17 -3.08
CA LEU A 185 -1.95 -12.16 -2.33
C LEU A 185 -2.85 -13.17 -1.61
N GLY A 186 -4.03 -12.75 -1.15
CA GLY A 186 -5.05 -13.64 -0.57
C GLY A 186 -5.56 -14.68 -1.58
N LEU A 187 -5.83 -14.27 -2.81
CA LEU A 187 -6.21 -15.16 -3.92
C LEU A 187 -5.08 -16.13 -4.28
N ALA A 188 -3.83 -15.64 -4.36
CA ALA A 188 -2.67 -16.49 -4.63
C ALA A 188 -2.46 -17.57 -3.54
N LYS A 189 -2.74 -17.22 -2.29
CA LYS A 189 -2.78 -18.14 -1.14
C LYS A 189 -4.01 -19.06 -1.11
N LYS A 190 -5.02 -18.79 -1.94
CA LYS A 190 -6.34 -19.46 -1.93
C LYS A 190 -7.11 -19.27 -0.62
N ASP A 191 -6.90 -18.14 0.06
CA ASP A 191 -7.65 -17.76 1.26
C ASP A 191 -8.87 -16.90 0.86
N TYR A 192 -9.89 -17.56 0.31
CA TYR A 192 -11.07 -16.89 -0.24
C TYR A 192 -11.91 -16.20 0.82
N ILE A 193 -12.05 -16.79 2.01
CA ILE A 193 -12.84 -16.23 3.11
C ILE A 193 -12.26 -14.89 3.56
N ARG A 194 -10.95 -14.81 3.84
CA ARG A 194 -10.32 -13.54 4.23
C ARG A 194 -10.35 -12.52 3.10
N THR A 195 -10.15 -12.96 1.87
CA THR A 195 -10.22 -12.11 0.68
C THR A 195 -11.61 -11.46 0.55
N GLN A 196 -12.67 -12.22 0.79
CA GLN A 196 -14.05 -11.71 0.79
C GLN A 196 -14.33 -10.70 1.92
N ILE A 197 -13.69 -10.87 3.09
CA ILE A 197 -13.81 -9.90 4.18
C ILE A 197 -13.12 -8.58 3.81
N ILE A 198 -11.95 -8.64 3.18
CA ILE A 198 -11.18 -7.46 2.76
C ILE A 198 -11.91 -6.72 1.63
N SER A 199 -12.49 -7.43 0.65
CA SER A 199 -13.21 -6.79 -0.45
C SER A 199 -14.41 -5.95 0.03
N ARG A 200 -15.12 -6.39 1.07
CA ARG A 200 -16.22 -5.62 1.68
C ARG A 200 -15.77 -4.31 2.35
N LYS A 201 -14.48 -4.16 2.67
CA LYS A 201 -13.94 -2.90 3.23
C LYS A 201 -13.75 -1.83 2.15
N ILE A 202 -13.65 -2.21 0.88
CA ILE A 202 -13.50 -1.27 -0.23
C ILE A 202 -14.88 -0.71 -0.59
N SER A 203 -15.05 0.61 -0.49
CA SER A 203 -16.29 1.27 -0.86
C SER A 203 -16.40 1.42 -2.39
N PRO A 204 -17.46 0.91 -3.04
CA PRO A 204 -17.66 1.07 -4.48
C PRO A 204 -17.72 2.54 -4.94
N LYS A 205 -18.13 3.46 -4.05
CA LYS A 205 -18.20 4.90 -4.34
C LYS A 205 -16.84 5.51 -4.69
N PHE A 206 -15.75 4.91 -4.20
CA PHE A 206 -14.38 5.36 -4.50
C PHE A 206 -14.05 5.24 -5.99
N PHE A 207 -14.68 4.30 -6.71
CA PHE A 207 -14.42 4.04 -8.12
C PHE A 207 -15.26 4.88 -9.08
N ASN A 208 -16.08 5.80 -8.57
CA ASN A 208 -16.83 6.74 -9.41
C ASN A 208 -15.94 7.85 -9.98
N ASP A 209 -14.78 8.09 -9.35
CA ASP A 209 -13.82 9.09 -9.79
C ASP A 209 -13.00 8.55 -10.99
N GLU A 210 -12.98 9.31 -12.09
CA GLU A 210 -12.33 8.92 -13.35
C GLU A 210 -10.81 8.73 -13.20
N THR A 211 -10.20 9.41 -12.22
CA THR A 211 -8.77 9.30 -11.90
C THR A 211 -8.36 7.92 -11.38
N HIS A 212 -9.33 7.08 -10.98
CA HIS A 212 -9.11 5.78 -10.36
C HIS A 212 -9.58 4.60 -11.23
N GLU A 213 -9.76 4.84 -12.53
CA GLU A 213 -10.23 3.85 -13.49
C GLU A 213 -9.37 2.57 -13.50
N GLN A 214 -8.04 2.70 -13.49
CA GLN A 214 -7.14 1.54 -13.46
C GLN A 214 -7.32 0.69 -12.18
N LEU A 215 -7.55 1.35 -11.04
CA LEU A 215 -7.81 0.68 -9.76
C LEU A 215 -9.18 -0.01 -9.77
N LYS A 216 -10.17 0.61 -10.41
CA LYS A 216 -11.50 0.02 -10.63
C LYS A 216 -11.40 -1.28 -11.42
N LEU A 217 -10.65 -1.28 -12.52
CA LEU A 217 -10.45 -2.48 -13.34
C LEU A 217 -9.72 -3.58 -12.55
N LYS A 218 -8.61 -3.24 -11.87
CA LYS A 218 -7.88 -4.20 -11.03
C LYS A 218 -8.79 -4.81 -9.95
N TYR A 219 -9.61 -3.98 -9.29
CA TYR A 219 -10.58 -4.44 -8.30
C TYR A 219 -11.57 -5.47 -8.88
N TYR A 220 -12.26 -5.13 -9.96
CA TYR A 220 -13.28 -6.02 -10.51
C TYR A 220 -12.70 -7.31 -11.08
N HIS A 221 -11.50 -7.28 -11.67
CA HIS A 221 -10.82 -8.51 -12.09
C HIS A 221 -10.56 -9.46 -10.92
N LEU A 222 -10.03 -8.95 -9.80
CA LEU A 222 -9.83 -9.76 -8.59
C LEU A 222 -11.15 -10.26 -8.01
N MET A 223 -12.22 -9.46 -8.09
CA MET A 223 -13.53 -9.87 -7.60
C MET A 223 -14.18 -10.96 -8.46
N ILE A 224 -13.96 -10.93 -9.77
CA ILE A 224 -14.41 -11.98 -10.68
C ILE A 224 -13.71 -13.30 -10.34
N GLU A 225 -12.39 -13.26 -10.12
CA GLU A 225 -11.61 -14.44 -9.73
C GLU A 225 -12.09 -15.01 -8.38
N LEU A 226 -12.35 -14.16 -7.38
CA LEU A 226 -12.91 -14.57 -6.09
C LEU A 226 -14.28 -15.25 -6.25
N ASN A 227 -15.21 -14.61 -6.95
CA ASN A 227 -16.57 -15.13 -7.08
C ASN A 227 -16.68 -16.34 -8.02
N SER A 228 -15.69 -16.52 -8.91
CA SER A 228 -15.60 -17.72 -9.75
C SER A 228 -15.30 -18.98 -8.95
N HIS A 229 -14.68 -18.86 -7.78
CA HIS A 229 -14.47 -20.00 -6.88
C HIS A 229 -15.75 -20.41 -6.14
N ASP A 230 -16.59 -19.43 -5.76
CA ASP A 230 -17.81 -19.65 -4.99
C ASP A 230 -19.06 -19.88 -5.87
N ASP A 231 -18.87 -20.06 -7.19
CA ASP A 231 -19.93 -20.21 -8.20
C ASP A 231 -21.00 -19.10 -8.16
N GLN A 232 -20.62 -17.90 -7.73
CA GLN A 232 -21.53 -16.76 -7.61
C GLN A 232 -21.68 -16.03 -8.96
N TYR A 233 -22.17 -16.73 -9.97
CA TYR A 233 -22.27 -16.25 -11.36
C TYR A 233 -23.06 -14.94 -11.51
N LEU A 234 -24.10 -14.74 -10.69
CA LEU A 234 -24.86 -13.48 -10.66
C LEU A 234 -23.99 -12.28 -10.28
N ASN A 235 -23.12 -12.44 -9.27
CA ASN A 235 -22.20 -11.39 -8.83
C ASN A 235 -21.12 -11.13 -9.87
N ILE A 236 -20.61 -12.18 -10.52
CA ILE A 236 -19.67 -12.07 -11.64
C ILE A 236 -20.28 -11.24 -12.78
N SER A 237 -21.53 -11.51 -13.17
CA SER A 237 -22.24 -10.73 -14.19
C SER A 237 -22.36 -9.24 -13.83
N LYS A 238 -22.68 -8.92 -12.56
CA LYS A 238 -22.70 -7.53 -12.05
C LYS A 238 -21.33 -6.86 -12.11
N HIS A 239 -20.25 -7.56 -11.75
CA HIS A 239 -18.89 -7.02 -11.85
C HIS A 239 -18.47 -6.75 -13.29
N TYR A 240 -18.75 -7.67 -14.22
CA TYR A 240 -18.52 -7.42 -15.65
C TYR A 240 -19.35 -6.26 -16.20
N TRP A 241 -20.54 -6.01 -15.64
CA TRP A 241 -21.33 -4.83 -16.00
C TRP A 241 -20.66 -3.52 -15.53
N GLU A 242 -20.09 -3.50 -14.33
CA GLU A 242 -19.35 -2.33 -13.85
C GLU A 242 -18.07 -2.08 -14.66
N VAL A 243 -17.42 -3.16 -15.11
CA VAL A 243 -16.32 -3.12 -16.07
C VAL A 243 -16.82 -2.54 -17.41
N TYR A 244 -17.97 -2.98 -17.91
CA TYR A 244 -18.59 -2.44 -19.14
C TYR A 244 -18.90 -0.94 -19.06
N ASN A 245 -19.35 -0.43 -17.91
CA ASN A 245 -19.66 0.99 -17.72
C ASN A 245 -18.43 1.90 -17.61
N THR A 246 -17.23 1.34 -17.74
CA THR A 246 -15.97 2.06 -17.57
C THR A 246 -15.57 2.71 -18.90
N LYS A 247 -15.22 4.00 -18.89
CA LYS A 247 -15.06 4.82 -20.12
C LYS A 247 -14.04 4.24 -21.10
N SER A 248 -12.86 3.84 -20.62
CA SER A 248 -11.81 3.22 -21.42
C SER A 248 -12.25 1.93 -22.12
N ILE A 249 -13.23 1.22 -21.55
CA ILE A 249 -13.79 0.00 -22.13
C ILE A 249 -14.89 0.32 -23.13
N GLN A 250 -15.65 1.40 -22.92
CA GLN A 250 -16.65 1.85 -23.88
C GLN A 250 -16.06 2.43 -25.16
N GLU A 251 -14.88 3.04 -25.07
CA GLU A 251 -14.11 3.58 -26.20
C GLU A 251 -13.56 2.49 -27.13
N ASP A 252 -13.20 1.32 -26.57
CA ASP A 252 -12.64 0.19 -27.33
C ASP A 252 -13.75 -0.81 -27.69
N GLU A 253 -14.12 -0.85 -28.97
CA GLU A 253 -15.19 -1.71 -29.49
C GLU A 253 -15.00 -3.19 -29.12
N HIS A 254 -13.77 -3.71 -29.23
CA HIS A 254 -13.51 -5.13 -29.00
C HIS A 254 -13.63 -5.48 -27.52
N LYS A 255 -13.09 -4.65 -26.62
CA LYS A 255 -13.21 -4.85 -25.17
C LYS A 255 -14.64 -4.67 -24.69
N ARG A 256 -15.38 -3.71 -25.26
CA ARG A 256 -16.80 -3.50 -25.00
C ARG A 256 -17.63 -4.75 -25.29
N TYR A 257 -17.47 -5.33 -26.49
CA TYR A 257 -18.18 -6.55 -26.84
C TYR A 257 -17.74 -7.75 -26.00
N LEU A 258 -16.45 -7.86 -25.69
CA LEU A 258 -15.95 -8.93 -24.84
C LEU A 258 -16.57 -8.86 -23.44
N ALA A 259 -16.59 -7.68 -22.81
CA ALA A 259 -17.24 -7.50 -21.52
C ALA A 259 -18.73 -7.87 -21.57
N LEU A 260 -19.44 -7.43 -22.62
CA LEU A 260 -20.86 -7.71 -22.81
C LEU A 260 -21.14 -9.21 -22.98
N LYS A 261 -20.31 -9.94 -23.75
CA LYS A 261 -20.39 -11.41 -23.89
C LYS A 261 -20.25 -12.11 -22.54
N HIS A 262 -19.29 -11.67 -21.72
CA HIS A 262 -19.11 -12.23 -20.38
C HIS A 262 -20.30 -11.93 -19.47
N VAL A 263 -20.86 -10.71 -19.49
CA VAL A 263 -22.08 -10.36 -18.73
C VAL A 263 -23.21 -11.32 -19.03
N VAL A 264 -23.49 -11.58 -20.31
CA VAL A 264 -24.58 -12.46 -20.74
C VAL A 264 -24.29 -13.91 -20.39
N ALA A 265 -23.08 -14.42 -20.66
CA ALA A 265 -22.71 -15.80 -20.38
C ALA A 265 -22.89 -16.13 -18.89
N TYR A 266 -22.38 -15.27 -17.99
CA TYR A 266 -22.52 -15.49 -16.54
C TYR A 266 -23.95 -15.27 -16.03
N LEU A 267 -24.76 -14.45 -16.69
CA LEU A 267 -26.17 -14.28 -16.32
C LEU A 267 -27.01 -15.52 -16.67
N LEU A 268 -26.68 -16.22 -17.75
CA LEU A 268 -27.32 -17.47 -18.16
C LEU A 268 -26.89 -18.67 -17.30
N LEU A 269 -25.67 -18.63 -16.76
CA LEU A 269 -25.16 -19.65 -15.82
C LEU A 269 -25.66 -19.45 -14.39
N ALA A 270 -26.13 -18.26 -14.04
CA ALA A 270 -26.65 -17.96 -12.72
C ALA A 270 -27.97 -18.71 -12.46
N THR A 271 -28.17 -19.11 -11.20
CA THR A 271 -29.44 -19.70 -10.75
C THR A 271 -30.61 -18.74 -10.98
N PHE A 272 -31.76 -19.29 -11.34
CA PHE A 272 -32.97 -18.49 -11.54
C PHE A 272 -33.38 -17.80 -10.25
N ASP A 273 -33.37 -16.48 -10.30
CA ASP A 273 -33.84 -15.61 -9.22
C ASP A 273 -34.54 -14.39 -9.83
N ASN A 274 -35.38 -13.72 -9.04
CA ASN A 274 -36.08 -12.50 -9.45
C ASN A 274 -35.09 -11.42 -9.90
N GLU A 275 -33.94 -11.31 -9.23
CA GLU A 275 -32.89 -10.37 -9.60
C GLU A 275 -32.24 -10.73 -10.95
N GLN A 276 -32.03 -12.02 -11.21
CA GLN A 276 -31.51 -12.51 -12.49
C GLN A 276 -32.49 -12.18 -13.63
N HIS A 277 -33.79 -12.40 -13.42
CA HIS A 277 -34.82 -12.08 -14.41
C HIS A 277 -34.90 -10.58 -14.74
N ASP A 278 -34.87 -9.72 -13.72
CA ASP A 278 -34.87 -8.27 -13.90
C ASP A 278 -33.60 -7.80 -14.64
N LEU A 279 -32.43 -8.32 -14.26
CA LEU A 279 -31.19 -8.04 -14.99
C LEU A 279 -31.26 -8.50 -16.45
N MET A 280 -31.80 -9.69 -16.74
CA MET A 280 -31.98 -10.16 -18.12
C MET A 280 -32.84 -9.19 -18.94
N CYS A 281 -33.98 -8.76 -18.39
CA CYS A 281 -34.87 -7.80 -19.05
C CYS A 281 -34.18 -6.45 -19.32
N ARG A 282 -33.45 -5.91 -18.34
CA ARG A 282 -32.72 -4.64 -18.50
C ARG A 282 -31.60 -4.75 -19.52
N ARG A 283 -30.87 -5.86 -19.54
CA ARG A 283 -29.75 -6.10 -20.46
C ARG A 283 -30.21 -6.30 -21.90
N LYS A 284 -31.40 -6.88 -22.11
CA LYS A 284 -32.03 -7.03 -23.42
C LYS A 284 -32.34 -5.69 -24.11
N LEU A 285 -32.55 -4.62 -23.34
CA LEU A 285 -32.84 -3.28 -23.87
C LEU A 285 -31.59 -2.51 -24.30
N VAL A 286 -30.39 -3.05 -24.09
CA VAL A 286 -29.12 -2.41 -24.45
C VAL A 286 -28.90 -2.55 -25.95
N LYS A 287 -28.84 -1.41 -26.67
CA LYS A 287 -28.71 -1.36 -28.14
C LYS A 287 -27.49 -2.11 -28.68
N GLU A 288 -26.39 -2.14 -27.92
CA GLU A 288 -25.17 -2.85 -28.33
C GLU A 288 -25.34 -4.39 -28.35
N MET A 289 -26.41 -4.94 -27.75
CA MET A 289 -26.72 -6.38 -27.86
C MET A 289 -27.20 -6.78 -29.26
N GLU A 290 -27.74 -5.84 -30.05
CA GLU A 290 -28.16 -6.09 -31.43
C GLU A 290 -26.98 -6.47 -32.34
N GLN A 291 -25.77 -6.05 -31.96
CA GLN A 291 -24.53 -6.36 -32.66
C GLN A 291 -23.95 -7.73 -32.28
N ILE A 292 -24.52 -8.41 -31.28
CA ILE A 292 -24.18 -9.80 -30.93
C ILE A 292 -25.44 -10.67 -30.93
N PRO A 293 -25.99 -11.01 -32.13
CA PRO A 293 -27.29 -11.65 -32.25
C PRO A 293 -27.36 -12.99 -31.51
N ALA A 294 -26.31 -13.80 -31.56
CA ALA A 294 -26.26 -15.12 -30.92
C ALA A 294 -26.52 -15.08 -29.40
N TYR A 295 -26.00 -14.07 -28.71
CA TYR A 295 -26.20 -13.90 -27.27
C TYR A 295 -27.57 -13.28 -26.95
N LEU A 296 -28.08 -12.40 -27.82
CA LEU A 296 -29.42 -11.86 -27.72
C LEU A 296 -30.51 -12.93 -27.90
N TYR A 297 -30.30 -13.88 -28.83
CA TYR A 297 -31.17 -15.05 -28.98
C TYR A 297 -31.16 -15.93 -27.72
N SER A 298 -30.00 -16.18 -27.13
CA SER A 298 -29.89 -16.98 -25.88
C SER A 298 -30.56 -16.34 -24.66
N LEU A 299 -30.72 -15.01 -24.65
CA LEU A 299 -31.48 -14.28 -23.61
C LEU A 299 -32.99 -14.25 -23.89
N CYS A 300 -33.41 -14.50 -25.12
CA CYS A 300 -34.82 -14.49 -25.52
C CYS A 300 -35.46 -15.88 -25.53
N GLU A 301 -34.67 -16.95 -25.63
CA GLU A 301 -35.19 -18.29 -25.44
C GLU A 301 -35.68 -18.44 -24.00
N PRO A 302 -36.93 -18.91 -23.79
CA PRO A 302 -37.33 -19.33 -22.46
C PRO A 302 -36.40 -20.50 -22.10
N GLN A 303 -35.52 -20.29 -21.12
CA GLN A 303 -34.73 -21.38 -20.58
C GLN A 303 -35.73 -22.39 -20.00
N LYS A 304 -35.99 -23.46 -20.75
CA LYS A 304 -36.79 -24.57 -20.29
C LYS A 304 -36.18 -25.05 -19.00
N SER A 305 -37.01 -25.17 -17.99
CA SER A 305 -36.77 -25.84 -16.72
C SER A 305 -35.85 -27.06 -16.88
N ASN A 306 -34.55 -26.89 -16.62
CA ASN A 306 -33.66 -28.01 -16.32
C ASN A 306 -33.94 -28.47 -14.88
N GLY A 307 -35.14 -28.98 -14.67
CA GLY A 307 -35.70 -29.44 -13.41
C GLY A 307 -36.55 -30.69 -13.59
N GLU A 308 -36.18 -31.56 -14.53
CA GLU A 308 -36.66 -32.95 -14.59
C GLU A 308 -35.45 -33.87 -14.84
N LEU A 309 -34.83 -34.29 -13.74
CA LEU A 309 -34.15 -35.58 -13.57
C LEU A 309 -34.71 -36.21 -12.28
#